data_AF-A0A1E1WD25-F1
#
_entry.id   AF-A0A1E1WD25-F1
#
_cell.length_a   1.000
_cell.length_b   1.000
_cell.length_c   1.000
_cell.angle_alpha   90.00
_cell.angle_beta   90.00
_cell.angle_gamma   90.00
#
_symmetry.space_group_name_H-M   'P 1'
#
loop_
_entity.id
_entity.type
_entity.pdbx_description
1 polymer ?
#
loop_
_entity_poly.entity_id
_entity_poly.type
_entity_poly.pdbx_seq_one_letter_code
_entity_poly.pdbx_strand_id
1 'polypeptide(L)'
;APFEIVFGHTSVNQAFDINFEKTYTQQLLKDHHKRMKYLYNYISKDMLEKKEKIRKQKGGEAVPNLEVGDIIFSKDINTRKSKDKARYQKVKVIGPTDRNVVPVQRGAKETRIPIKNVKRPPQVVLKPDGSVPSDEPQPSTSKH
;
A
#
# COMPACT_ATOMS: atom_id res chain seq x y z
N ALA A 1 12.38 -2.00 61.13
CA ALA A 1 11.00 -1.51 61.03
C ALA A 1 10.59 -1.56 59.56
N PRO A 2 9.55 -2.31 59.17
CA PRO A 2 9.30 -2.70 57.77
C PRO A 2 8.30 -1.77 57.06
N PHE A 3 8.50 -0.45 57.13
CA PHE A 3 7.61 0.52 56.47
C PHE A 3 8.32 1.36 55.38
N GLU A 4 9.65 1.35 55.32
CA GLU A 4 10.43 2.15 54.36
C GLU A 4 10.45 1.61 52.92
N ILE A 5 9.99 0.37 52.68
CA ILE A 5 10.07 -0.27 51.36
C ILE A 5 8.82 0.01 50.50
N VAL A 6 7.70 0.42 51.11
CA VAL A 6 6.43 0.64 50.38
C VAL A 6 6.28 2.08 49.89
N PHE A 7 6.92 3.04 50.57
CA PHE A 7 6.85 4.45 50.21
C PHE A 7 8.23 4.92 49.74
N GLY A 8 8.53 4.69 48.46
CA GLY A 8 9.73 5.22 47.82
C GLY A 8 9.83 6.73 48.07
N HIS A 9 11.04 7.19 48.38
CA HIS A 9 11.40 8.56 48.76
C HIS A 9 10.56 9.63 48.06
N THR A 10 9.47 10.06 48.69
CA THR A 10 8.78 11.30 48.31
C THR A 10 9.48 12.42 49.07
N SER A 11 10.10 13.31 48.30
CA SER A 11 10.73 14.52 48.83
C SER A 11 9.73 15.29 49.69
N VAL A 12 10.06 15.41 50.98
CA VAL A 12 9.33 16.19 51.97
C VAL A 12 9.51 17.66 51.62
N ASN A 13 8.63 18.23 50.77
CA ASN A 13 8.45 19.69 50.59
C ASN A 13 7.23 20.05 49.73
N GLN A 14 6.08 19.39 49.93
CA GLN A 14 4.83 19.80 49.26
C GLN A 14 3.61 19.51 50.14
N ALA A 15 3.61 20.05 51.37
CA ALA A 15 2.50 19.82 52.30
C ALA A 15 1.21 20.57 51.89
N PHE A 16 1.27 21.59 51.04
CA PHE A 16 0.08 22.31 50.53
C PHE A 16 0.33 22.86 49.12
N ASP A 17 0.40 21.98 48.13
CA ASP A 17 0.47 22.38 46.73
C ASP A 17 -0.93 22.80 46.27
N ILE A 18 -1.21 24.10 46.24
CA ILE A 18 -2.52 24.71 45.89
C ILE A 18 -3.03 24.24 44.50
N ASN A 19 -2.16 23.63 43.69
CA ASN A 19 -2.46 23.12 42.36
C ASN A 19 -2.31 21.59 42.20
N PHE A 20 -2.18 20.83 43.30
CA PHE A 20 -1.95 19.37 43.24
C PHE A 20 -2.99 18.64 42.39
N GLU A 21 -4.27 18.97 42.55
CA GLU A 21 -5.35 18.36 41.79
C GLU A 21 -5.24 18.68 40.30
N LYS A 22 -4.84 19.90 39.95
CA LYS A 22 -4.65 20.33 38.56
C LYS A 22 -3.45 19.65 37.93
N THR A 23 -2.35 19.49 38.64
CA THR A 23 -1.17 18.76 38.15
C THR A 23 -1.45 17.27 38.02
N TYR A 24 -2.14 16.67 38.99
CA TYR A 24 -2.52 15.26 38.98
C TYR A 24 -3.47 14.93 37.82
N THR A 25 -4.52 15.73 37.64
CA THR A 25 -5.47 15.54 36.52
C THR A 25 -4.79 15.75 35.16
N GLN A 26 -3.89 16.73 35.02
CA GLN A 26 -3.10 16.92 33.81
C GLN A 26 -2.16 15.74 33.52
N GLN A 27 -1.52 15.18 34.55
CA GLN A 27 -0.68 13.99 34.43
C GLN A 27 -1.51 12.81 33.93
N LEU A 28 -2.67 12.57 34.55
CA LEU A 28 -3.59 11.50 34.19
C LEU A 28 -4.09 11.62 32.75
N LEU A 29 -4.43 12.84 32.30
CA LEU A 29 -4.84 13.10 30.91
C LEU A 29 -3.69 12.83 29.92
N LYS A 30 -2.46 13.27 30.26
CA LYS A 30 -1.29 13.03 29.41
C LYS A 30 -0.98 11.54 29.30
N ASP A 31 -1.06 10.80 30.39
CA ASP A 31 -0.79 9.36 30.41
C ASP A 31 -1.88 8.58 29.69
N HIS A 32 -3.15 8.96 29.85
CA HIS A 32 -4.26 8.41 29.07
C HIS A 32 -4.04 8.63 27.57
N HIS A 33 -3.69 9.84 27.15
CA HIS A 33 -3.44 10.15 25.74
C HIS A 33 -2.27 9.33 25.17
N LYS A 34 -1.16 9.20 25.91
CA LYS A 34 -0.02 8.36 25.52
C LYS A 34 -0.43 6.89 25.39
N ARG A 35 -1.19 6.36 26.35
CA ARG A 35 -1.67 4.97 26.34
C ARG A 35 -2.59 4.72 25.15
N MET A 36 -3.48 5.67 24.83
CA MET A 36 -4.34 5.59 23.65
C MET A 36 -3.54 5.59 22.37
N LYS A 37 -2.60 6.52 22.20
CA LYS A 37 -1.72 6.57 21.02
C LYS A 37 -0.96 5.27 20.84
N TYR A 38 -0.42 4.70 21.92
CA TYR A 38 0.24 3.40 21.88
C TYR A 38 -0.71 2.28 21.44
N LEU A 39 -1.90 2.21 22.03
CA LEU A 39 -2.88 1.17 21.74
C LEU A 39 -3.36 1.22 20.28
N TYR A 40 -3.67 2.40 19.75
CA TYR A 40 -4.06 2.56 18.34
C TYR A 40 -2.94 2.17 17.37
N ASN A 41 -1.69 2.53 17.70
CA ASN A 41 -0.54 2.12 16.89
C ASN A 41 -0.35 0.60 16.93
N TYR A 42 -0.49 -0.03 18.10
CA TYR A 42 -0.40 -1.47 18.28
C TYR A 42 -1.49 -2.22 17.49
N ILE A 43 -2.75 -1.81 17.66
CA ILE A 43 -3.89 -2.41 16.92
C ILE A 43 -3.69 -2.24 15.40
N SER A 44 -3.23 -1.06 14.97
CA SER A 44 -2.98 -0.81 13.54
C SER A 44 -1.90 -1.72 12.97
N LYS A 45 -0.82 -1.97 13.71
CA LYS A 45 0.25 -2.91 13.32
C LYS A 45 -0.25 -4.36 13.30
N ASP A 46 -0.91 -4.82 14.35
CA ASP A 46 -1.47 -6.17 14.45
C ASP A 46 -2.48 -6.45 13.31
N MET A 47 -3.31 -5.47 12.97
CA MET A 47 -4.23 -5.58 11.83
C MET A 47 -3.52 -5.67 10.47
N LEU A 48 -2.41 -4.96 10.28
CA LEU A 48 -1.60 -5.07 9.06
C LEU A 48 -0.94 -6.45 8.95
N GLU A 49 -0.34 -6.93 10.03
CA GLU A 49 0.30 -8.26 10.08
C GLU A 49 -0.70 -9.38 9.81
N LYS A 50 -1.89 -9.32 10.43
CA LYS A 50 -2.97 -10.30 10.19
C LYS A 50 -3.42 -10.28 8.74
N LYS A 51 -3.58 -9.10 8.12
CA LYS A 51 -3.94 -8.98 6.71
C LYS A 51 -2.88 -9.60 5.80
N GLU A 52 -1.59 -9.36 6.08
CA GLU A 52 -0.51 -10.00 5.32
C GLU A 52 -0.50 -11.52 5.49
N LYS A 53 -0.69 -12.02 6.72
CA LYS A 53 -0.76 -13.46 7.00
C LYS A 53 -1.89 -14.14 6.23
N ILE A 54 -3.09 -13.56 6.26
CA ILE A 54 -4.26 -14.06 5.52
C ILE A 54 -3.99 -14.02 4.00
N ARG A 55 -3.39 -12.93 3.49
CA ARG A 55 -3.04 -12.80 2.07
C ARG A 55 -2.07 -13.90 1.64
N LYS A 56 -1.04 -14.20 2.44
CA LYS A 56 -0.08 -15.28 2.17
C LYS A 56 -0.76 -16.65 2.18
N GLN A 57 -1.60 -16.93 3.18
CA GLN A 57 -2.29 -18.22 3.31
C GLN A 57 -3.30 -18.49 2.18
N LYS A 58 -4.00 -17.46 1.70
CA LYS A 58 -4.99 -17.59 0.61
C LYS A 58 -4.36 -17.61 -0.79
N GLY A 59 -3.03 -17.63 -0.90
CA GLY A 59 -2.35 -17.56 -2.20
C GLY A 59 -2.60 -16.25 -2.95
N GLY A 60 -2.89 -15.17 -2.22
CA GLY A 60 -3.13 -13.86 -2.83
C GLY A 60 -1.90 -13.38 -3.58
N GLU A 61 -2.07 -13.05 -4.85
CA GLU A 61 -1.00 -12.53 -5.71
C GLU A 61 -0.29 -11.37 -5.01
N ALA A 62 1.05 -11.41 -4.96
CA ALA A 62 1.79 -10.34 -4.33
C ALA A 62 1.54 -9.03 -5.09
N VAL A 63 1.25 -7.94 -4.35
CA VAL A 63 1.18 -6.61 -4.95
C VAL A 63 2.49 -6.41 -5.72
N PRO A 64 2.44 -6.14 -7.04
CA PRO A 64 3.65 -5.98 -7.81
C PRO A 64 4.44 -4.80 -7.25
N ASN A 65 5.71 -5.04 -6.92
CA ASN A 65 6.65 -3.97 -6.62
C ASN A 65 6.97 -3.30 -7.96
N LEU A 66 6.44 -2.10 -8.15
CA LEU A 66 6.63 -1.29 -9.36
C LEU A 66 7.60 -0.17 -9.02
N GLU A 67 8.71 -0.12 -9.73
CA GLU A 67 9.73 0.91 -9.58
C GLU A 67 9.49 2.06 -10.57
N VAL A 68 10.02 3.23 -10.23
CA VAL A 68 9.95 4.39 -11.11
C VAL A 68 10.75 4.11 -12.37
N GLY A 69 10.13 4.26 -13.54
CA GLY A 69 10.73 3.96 -14.82
C GLY A 69 10.26 2.65 -15.45
N ASP A 70 9.59 1.78 -14.70
CA ASP A 70 9.09 0.50 -15.21
C ASP A 70 8.07 0.68 -16.34
N ILE A 71 8.16 -0.19 -17.36
CA ILE A 71 7.17 -0.28 -18.43
C ILE A 71 6.16 -1.35 -18.06
N ILE A 72 4.93 -0.92 -17.83
CA ILE A 72 3.81 -1.78 -17.43
C ILE A 72 2.69 -1.73 -18.46
N PHE A 73 1.81 -2.73 -18.44
CA PHE A 73 0.63 -2.75 -19.29
C PHE A 73 -0.59 -2.35 -18.48
N SER A 74 -1.25 -1.25 -18.85
CA SER A 74 -2.53 -0.85 -18.25
C SER A 74 -3.69 -1.44 -19.04
N LYS A 75 -4.63 -2.09 -18.35
CA LYS A 75 -5.91 -2.52 -18.91
C LYS A 75 -6.82 -1.31 -19.06
N ASP A 76 -7.13 -0.94 -20.30
CA ASP A 76 -8.12 0.09 -20.57
C ASP A 76 -9.53 -0.50 -20.66
N ILE A 77 -10.47 0.20 -20.02
CA ILE A 77 -11.90 -0.02 -20.18
C ILE A 77 -12.35 1.07 -21.15
N ASN A 78 -12.57 0.72 -22.42
CA ASN A 78 -13.11 1.67 -23.38
C ASN A 78 -14.53 2.07 -22.94
N THR A 79 -14.70 3.29 -22.44
CA THR A 79 -16.00 3.78 -21.95
C THR A 79 -16.95 4.13 -23.10
N ARG A 80 -16.43 4.30 -24.32
CA ARG A 80 -17.22 4.58 -25.52
C ARG A 80 -17.31 3.32 -26.41
N LYS A 81 -18.37 2.57 -26.16
CA LYS A 81 -19.00 1.57 -27.04
C LYS A 81 -18.24 0.26 -27.29
N SER A 82 -19.06 -0.78 -27.33
CA SER A 82 -18.87 -2.15 -27.85
C SER A 82 -18.22 -3.18 -26.92
N LYS A 83 -18.64 -4.43 -27.16
CA LYS A 83 -18.21 -5.70 -26.56
C LYS A 83 -16.75 -6.04 -26.89
N ASP A 84 -15.90 -5.04 -27.09
CA ASP A 84 -14.49 -5.25 -27.42
C ASP A 84 -13.69 -5.63 -26.18
N LYS A 85 -12.87 -6.68 -26.32
CA LYS A 85 -11.98 -7.16 -25.27
C LYS A 85 -11.10 -6.00 -24.80
N ALA A 86 -10.90 -5.92 -23.48
CA ALA A 86 -10.06 -4.88 -22.89
C ALA A 86 -8.68 -4.88 -23.56
N ARG A 87 -8.29 -3.72 -24.11
CA ARG A 87 -6.97 -3.54 -24.72
C ARG A 87 -5.96 -3.20 -23.64
N TYR A 88 -4.78 -3.81 -23.74
CA TYR A 88 -3.65 -3.51 -22.87
C TYR A 88 -2.76 -2.48 -23.55
N GLN A 89 -2.46 -1.38 -22.85
CA GLN A 89 -1.60 -0.32 -23.35
C GLN A 89 -0.31 -0.25 -22.54
N LYS A 90 0.84 -0.13 -23.21
CA LYS A 90 2.14 0.12 -22.57
C LYS A 90 2.15 1.53 -21.97
N VAL A 91 2.49 1.64 -20.68
CA VAL A 91 2.63 2.91 -19.95
C VAL A 91 3.86 2.85 -19.05
N LYS A 92 4.48 4.01 -18.78
CA LYS A 92 5.67 4.12 -17.94
C LYS A 92 5.31 4.60 -16.54
N VAL A 93 5.85 4.00 -15.49
CA VAL A 93 5.66 4.46 -14.11
C VAL A 93 6.50 5.72 -13.87
N ILE A 94 5.86 6.80 -13.38
CA ILE A 94 6.51 8.11 -13.17
C ILE A 94 6.91 8.33 -11.70
N GLY A 95 6.21 7.69 -10.77
CA GLY A 95 6.37 7.97 -9.35
C GLY A 95 6.04 6.77 -8.46
N PRO A 96 6.26 6.91 -7.14
CA PRO A 96 6.03 5.82 -6.20
C PRO A 96 4.55 5.41 -6.18
N THR A 97 4.33 4.11 -6.01
CA THR A 97 2.98 3.57 -5.85
C THR A 97 2.43 3.95 -4.47
N ASP A 98 1.29 4.65 -4.46
CA ASP A 98 0.62 5.02 -3.20
C ASP A 98 -0.62 4.15 -3.00
N ARG A 99 -0.59 3.33 -1.94
CA ARG A 99 -1.63 2.35 -1.57
C ARG A 99 -1.96 1.38 -2.72
N ASN A 100 -2.93 1.77 -3.55
CA ASN A 100 -3.49 0.97 -4.64
C ASN A 100 -3.48 1.73 -5.98
N VAL A 101 -2.73 2.84 -6.07
CA VAL A 101 -2.71 3.72 -7.24
C VAL A 101 -1.28 3.93 -7.71
N VAL A 102 -1.08 3.74 -9.01
CA VAL A 102 0.20 3.91 -9.69
C VAL A 102 0.12 5.15 -10.59
N PRO A 103 0.98 6.15 -10.40
CA PRO A 103 1.10 7.27 -11.34
C PRO A 103 1.88 6.83 -12.59
N VAL A 104 1.29 7.01 -13.76
CA VAL A 104 1.85 6.55 -15.04
C VAL A 104 1.76 7.60 -16.14
N GLN A 105 2.68 7.50 -17.09
CA GLN A 105 2.70 8.29 -18.31
C GLN A 105 2.02 7.51 -19.43
N ARG A 106 0.98 8.11 -20.00
CA ARG A 106 0.26 7.60 -21.17
C ARG A 106 0.40 8.59 -22.31
N GLY A 107 1.37 8.34 -23.19
CA GLY A 107 1.74 9.30 -24.24
C GLY A 107 2.21 10.61 -23.59
N ALA A 108 1.58 11.73 -23.93
CA ALA A 108 1.88 13.04 -23.36
C ALA A 108 1.15 13.35 -22.03
N LYS A 109 0.28 12.46 -21.54
CA LYS A 109 -0.55 12.71 -20.35
C LYS A 109 -0.09 11.91 -19.15
N GLU A 110 -0.09 12.54 -17.98
CA GLU A 110 0.07 11.87 -16.70
C GLU A 110 -1.29 11.41 -16.17
N THR A 111 -1.37 10.15 -15.76
CA THR A 111 -2.62 9.55 -15.29
C THR A 111 -2.38 8.67 -14.07
N ARG A 112 -3.41 8.49 -13.24
CA ARG A 112 -3.35 7.64 -12.05
C ARG A 112 -4.20 6.39 -12.30
N ILE A 113 -3.58 5.22 -12.23
CA ILE A 113 -4.24 3.95 -12.54
C ILE A 113 -4.29 3.06 -11.28
N PRO A 114 -5.42 2.41 -10.99
CA PRO A 114 -5.48 1.41 -9.92
C PRO A 114 -4.56 0.20 -10.20
N ILE A 115 -3.83 -0.29 -9.20
CA ILE A 115 -2.92 -1.46 -9.32
C ILE A 115 -3.63 -2.68 -9.94
N LYS A 116 -4.92 -2.89 -9.67
CA LYS A 116 -5.72 -3.99 -10.26
C LYS A 116 -5.75 -3.99 -11.79
N ASN A 117 -5.56 -2.82 -12.40
CA ASN A 117 -5.54 -2.65 -13.86
C ASN A 117 -4.12 -2.70 -14.43
N VAL A 118 -3.09 -2.77 -13.58
CA VAL A 118 -1.72 -3.01 -13.99
C VAL A 118 -1.54 -4.50 -14.22
N LYS A 119 -1.10 -4.86 -15.41
CA LYS A 119 -0.77 -6.23 -15.79
C LYS A 119 0.71 -6.33 -16.14
N ARG A 120 1.28 -7.49 -15.83
CA ARG A 120 2.61 -7.88 -16.28
C ARG A 120 2.61 -7.96 -17.81
N PRO A 121 3.77 -7.75 -18.47
CA PRO A 121 3.91 -8.08 -19.88
C PRO A 121 3.38 -9.50 -20.11
N PRO A 122 2.67 -9.77 -21.22
CA PRO A 122 2.44 -11.15 -21.62
C PRO A 122 3.81 -11.82 -21.67
N GLN A 123 4.02 -12.83 -20.83
CA GLN A 123 5.20 -13.68 -20.95
C GLN A 123 5.06 -14.32 -22.32
N VAL A 124 5.90 -13.88 -23.27
CA VAL A 124 6.05 -14.61 -24.53
C VAL A 124 6.49 -15.99 -24.10
N VAL A 125 5.61 -16.98 -24.24
CA VAL A 125 6.00 -18.38 -24.08
C VAL A 125 7.03 -18.60 -25.17
N LEU A 126 8.31 -18.55 -24.81
CA LEU A 126 9.37 -18.99 -25.69
C LEU A 126 9.02 -20.44 -26.00
N LYS A 127 8.65 -20.70 -27.26
CA LYS A 127 8.65 -22.07 -27.75
C LYS A 127 10.09 -22.59 -27.54
N PRO A 128 10.28 -23.88 -27.22
CA PRO A 128 11.60 -24.44 -26.90
C PRO A 128 12.66 -24.18 -27.98
N ASP A 129 12.26 -23.80 -29.19
CA ASP A 129 13.14 -23.55 -30.33
C ASP A 129 13.66 -22.09 -30.45
N GLY A 130 13.49 -21.25 -29.42
CA GLY A 130 14.16 -19.93 -29.35
C GLY A 130 13.75 -18.89 -30.41
N SER A 131 12.70 -19.14 -31.19
CA SER A 131 12.19 -18.16 -32.16
C SER A 131 11.28 -17.13 -31.49
N VAL A 132 11.66 -15.86 -31.62
CA VAL A 132 10.80 -14.70 -31.33
C VAL A 132 9.75 -14.61 -32.44
N PRO A 133 8.44 -14.52 -32.15
CA PRO A 133 7.46 -14.30 -33.21
C PRO A 133 7.67 -12.88 -33.76
N SER A 134 8.09 -12.79 -35.02
CA SER A 134 8.15 -11.54 -35.77
C SER A 134 6.74 -10.97 -35.92
N ASP A 135 6.52 -9.76 -35.43
CA ASP A 135 5.33 -8.95 -35.71
C ASP A 135 5.40 -8.47 -37.18
N GLU A 136 5.19 -9.37 -38.15
CA GLU A 136 4.92 -8.98 -39.53
C GLU A 136 3.41 -8.88 -39.77
N PRO A 137 2.89 -7.75 -40.29
CA PRO A 137 1.48 -7.61 -40.62
C PRO A 137 1.15 -8.45 -41.86
N GLN A 138 0.40 -9.53 -41.69
CA GLN A 138 -0.12 -10.30 -42.82
C GLN A 138 -1.16 -9.48 -43.61
N PRO A 139 -1.13 -9.51 -44.96
CA PRO A 139 -2.08 -8.78 -45.78
C PRO A 139 -3.49 -9.36 -45.66
N SER A 140 -4.49 -8.48 -45.52
CA SER A 140 -5.89 -8.83 -45.44
C SER A 140 -6.37 -9.48 -46.74
N THR A 141 -6.69 -10.77 -46.72
CA THR A 141 -7.37 -11.40 -47.85
C THR A 141 -8.83 -10.98 -47.86
N SER A 142 -9.19 -9.99 -48.69
CA SER A 142 -10.59 -9.77 -49.09
C SER A 142 -11.01 -10.92 -50.00
N LYS A 143 -12.09 -11.63 -49.65
CA LYS A 143 -12.79 -12.50 -50.60
C LYS A 143 -14.01 -11.76 -51.12
N HIS A 144 -14.08 -11.66 -52.45
CA HIS A 144 -15.24 -11.27 -53.24
C HIS A 144 -16.39 -12.27 -53.06
#